data_AF-A0A2S8GBM3-F1
#
_entry.id   AF-A0A2S8GBM3-F1
#
_cell.length_a   1.000
_cell.length_b   1.000
_cell.length_c   1.000
_cell.angle_alpha   90.00
_cell.angle_beta   90.00
_cell.angle_gamma   90.00
#
_symmetry.space_group_name_H-M   'P 1'
#
loop_
_entity.id
_entity.type
_entity.pdbx_description
1 polymer ?
#
loop_
_entity_poly.entity_id
_entity_poly.type
_entity_poly.pdbx_seq_one_letter_code
_entity_poly.pdbx_strand_id
1 'polypeptide(L)'
;MAPTDLHEVANTFATGIPNLIDQVDQLVRAIPVGSVATYGDLAKSLGDSVASRWVATYLLDPACGVANLSHRVVRSTGEVGLHFSESIEAKIELLRGEGVVVVNDSIDLKIYRAQLPTIVPSLAKLKAWQRDFECPVETDFAVAKIQTIGGIDVSYGKKQAVSACCLLKSSGQTKIATHTYTGIANFPYITGYLAFREIPLHLNLLAQMQSAGTLPDVLLIDGNGRLHPRRMGIATMLGAITGIPTIGVAKKLIYGVIQVPKLKVGQWEPIVASKDEPDEILGYAIMPHTKTKHPIYVSRGFGIDDDSMKAIIERCLAGHRSPEPIYWADRESRKIASTL
;
A
#
# COMPACT_ATOMS: atom_id res chain seq x y z
N MET A 1 -12.77 13.46 -25.84
CA MET A 1 -13.07 12.18 -25.17
C MET A 1 -14.11 12.43 -24.11
N ALA A 2 -15.07 11.53 -23.91
CA ALA A 2 -15.97 11.62 -22.76
C ALA A 2 -15.15 11.50 -21.45
N PRO A 3 -15.58 12.13 -20.34
CA PRO A 3 -14.93 11.91 -19.05
C PRO A 3 -15.01 10.43 -18.67
N THR A 4 -13.91 9.87 -18.16
CA THR A 4 -13.87 8.51 -17.64
C THR A 4 -14.90 8.33 -16.53
N ASP A 5 -15.77 7.31 -16.62
CA ASP A 5 -16.71 6.97 -15.54
C ASP A 5 -15.95 6.26 -14.40
N LEU A 6 -15.83 6.93 -13.25
CA LEU A 6 -15.08 6.41 -12.12
C LEU A 6 -15.79 5.25 -11.40
N HIS A 7 -17.10 5.07 -11.58
CA HIS A 7 -17.78 3.87 -11.08
C HIS A 7 -17.37 2.62 -11.87
N GLU A 8 -17.25 2.74 -13.19
CA GLU A 8 -16.76 1.65 -14.04
C GLU A 8 -15.30 1.31 -13.74
N VAL A 9 -14.45 2.33 -13.56
CA VAL A 9 -13.04 2.16 -13.15
C VAL A 9 -12.95 1.46 -11.79
N ALA A 10 -13.78 1.86 -10.81
CA ALA A 10 -13.83 1.23 -9.48
C ALA A 10 -14.14 -0.27 -9.57
N ASN A 11 -15.18 -0.62 -10.33
CA ASN A 11 -15.61 -2.01 -10.52
C ASN A 11 -14.53 -2.84 -11.22
N THR A 12 -13.99 -2.32 -12.33
CA THR A 12 -12.95 -2.98 -13.11
C THR A 12 -11.69 -3.21 -12.27
N PHE A 13 -11.22 -2.18 -11.54
CA PHE A 13 -10.05 -2.31 -10.69
C PHE A 13 -10.25 -3.35 -9.58
N ALA A 14 -11.41 -3.33 -8.92
CA ALA A 14 -11.74 -4.28 -7.86
C ALA A 14 -11.77 -5.73 -8.37
N THR A 15 -12.32 -5.98 -9.56
CA THR A 15 -12.37 -7.33 -10.16
C THR A 15 -10.99 -7.89 -10.51
N GLY A 16 -10.00 -7.01 -10.73
CA GLY A 16 -8.62 -7.39 -10.98
C GLY A 16 -7.85 -7.84 -9.73
N ILE A 17 -8.36 -7.58 -8.54
CA ILE A 17 -7.70 -7.90 -7.27
C ILE A 17 -8.05 -9.34 -6.83
N PRO A 18 -7.05 -10.23 -6.66
CA PRO A 18 -7.28 -11.60 -6.22
C PRO A 18 -7.60 -11.70 -4.73
N ASN A 19 -8.36 -12.74 -4.35
CA ASN A 19 -8.55 -13.10 -2.95
C ASN A 19 -7.34 -13.92 -2.45
N LEU A 20 -6.37 -13.24 -1.84
CA LEU A 20 -5.17 -13.90 -1.30
C LEU A 20 -5.48 -14.79 -0.09
N ILE A 21 -6.53 -14.50 0.67
CA ILE A 21 -6.93 -15.31 1.83
C ILE A 21 -7.31 -16.72 1.36
N ASP A 22 -8.20 -16.81 0.36
CA ASP A 22 -8.63 -18.11 -0.18
C ASP A 22 -7.45 -18.93 -0.73
N GLN A 23 -6.47 -18.25 -1.35
CA GLN A 23 -5.27 -18.93 -1.86
C GLN A 23 -4.34 -19.43 -0.74
N VAL A 24 -4.16 -18.67 0.33
CA VAL A 24 -3.42 -19.16 1.51
C VAL A 24 -4.15 -20.34 2.13
N ASP A 25 -5.47 -20.26 2.29
CA ASP A 25 -6.28 -21.33 2.84
C ASP A 25 -6.16 -22.61 2.00
N GLN A 26 -6.22 -22.49 0.67
CA GLN A 26 -6.01 -23.60 -0.26
C GLN A 26 -4.62 -24.24 -0.06
N LEU A 27 -3.57 -23.43 0.06
CA LEU A 27 -2.20 -23.93 0.23
C LEU A 27 -2.01 -24.61 1.59
N VAL A 28 -2.55 -24.05 2.67
CA VAL A 28 -2.45 -24.63 4.02
C VAL A 28 -3.21 -25.95 4.10
N ARG A 29 -4.41 -26.04 3.51
CA ARG A 29 -5.18 -27.29 3.43
C ARG A 29 -4.45 -28.37 2.61
N ALA A 30 -3.61 -27.98 1.66
CA ALA A 30 -2.84 -28.89 0.85
C ALA A 30 -1.58 -29.46 1.54
N ILE A 31 -1.21 -28.97 2.73
CA ILE A 31 -0.07 -29.51 3.48
C ILE A 31 -0.47 -30.88 4.06
N PRO A 32 0.17 -32.00 3.67
CA PRO A 32 -0.19 -33.32 4.16
C PRO A 32 -0.01 -33.47 5.66
N VAL A 33 -0.78 -34.37 6.27
CA VAL A 33 -0.55 -34.83 7.65
C VAL A 33 0.88 -35.34 7.78
N GLY A 34 1.59 -34.92 8.83
CA GLY A 34 2.97 -35.34 9.07
C GLY A 34 4.00 -34.59 8.21
N SER A 35 3.59 -33.51 7.56
CA SER A 35 4.47 -32.62 6.80
C SER A 35 4.27 -31.15 7.22
N VAL A 36 5.24 -30.31 6.89
CA VAL A 36 5.22 -28.87 7.18
C VAL A 36 5.53 -28.03 5.94
N ALA A 37 5.09 -26.78 5.94
CA ALA A 37 5.56 -25.76 5.00
C ALA A 37 6.08 -24.55 5.78
N THR A 38 6.90 -23.72 5.14
CA THR A 38 7.31 -22.44 5.76
C THR A 38 6.39 -21.31 5.33
N TYR A 39 6.30 -20.24 6.13
CA TYR A 39 5.61 -19.00 5.68
C TYR A 39 6.15 -18.49 4.34
N GLY A 40 7.45 -18.70 4.11
CA GLY A 40 8.11 -18.37 2.85
C GLY A 40 7.68 -19.25 1.67
N ASP A 41 7.32 -20.51 1.90
CA ASP A 41 6.81 -21.42 0.86
C ASP A 41 5.43 -20.99 0.38
N LEU A 42 4.55 -20.65 1.32
CA LEU A 42 3.24 -20.12 1.01
C LEU A 42 3.36 -18.79 0.25
N ALA A 43 4.18 -17.86 0.74
CA ALA A 43 4.42 -16.57 0.09
C ALA A 43 5.03 -16.69 -1.32
N LYS A 44 5.98 -17.62 -1.52
CA LYS A 44 6.55 -17.93 -2.84
C LYS A 44 5.51 -18.51 -3.79
N SER A 45 4.63 -19.38 -3.30
CA SER A 45 3.53 -19.96 -4.09
C SER A 45 2.53 -18.89 -4.55
N LEU A 46 2.32 -17.84 -3.73
CA LEU A 46 1.56 -16.65 -4.13
C LEU A 46 2.28 -15.77 -5.16
N GLY A 47 3.59 -15.97 -5.38
CA GLY A 47 4.42 -15.23 -6.34
C GLY A 47 5.34 -14.17 -5.73
N ASP A 48 5.41 -14.03 -4.40
CA ASP A 48 6.31 -13.08 -3.75
C ASP A 48 6.61 -13.40 -2.28
N SER A 49 7.87 -13.67 -1.96
CA SER A 49 8.31 -13.95 -0.58
C SER A 49 8.09 -12.78 0.38
N VAL A 50 7.93 -11.54 -0.10
CA VAL A 50 7.61 -10.37 0.75
C VAL A 50 6.32 -10.58 1.55
N ALA A 51 5.39 -11.42 1.06
CA ALA A 51 4.15 -11.73 1.76
C ALA A 51 4.31 -12.62 3.01
N SER A 52 5.50 -13.20 3.27
CA SER A 52 5.71 -14.15 4.38
C SER A 52 5.27 -13.60 5.72
N ARG A 53 5.53 -12.30 5.99
CA ARG A 53 5.12 -11.65 7.24
C ARG A 53 3.60 -11.55 7.36
N TRP A 54 2.91 -11.21 6.29
CA TRP A 54 1.45 -11.17 6.29
C TRP A 54 0.86 -12.57 6.49
N VAL A 55 1.38 -13.59 5.78
CA VAL A 55 0.93 -14.97 5.95
C VAL A 55 1.08 -15.42 7.41
N ALA A 56 2.21 -15.09 8.04
CA ALA A 56 2.41 -15.39 9.47
C ALA A 56 1.39 -14.67 10.36
N THR A 57 1.11 -13.39 10.13
CA THR A 57 0.09 -12.67 10.90
C THR A 57 -1.32 -13.23 10.67
N TYR A 58 -1.68 -13.59 9.44
CA TYR A 58 -2.98 -14.18 9.11
C TYR A 58 -3.20 -15.51 9.83
N LEU A 59 -2.19 -16.39 9.83
CA LEU A 59 -2.28 -17.72 10.45
C LEU A 59 -2.23 -17.72 11.99
N LEU A 60 -1.90 -16.57 12.60
CA LEU A 60 -2.00 -16.36 14.05
C LEU A 60 -3.39 -15.87 14.48
N ASP A 61 -4.26 -15.49 13.54
CA ASP A 61 -5.62 -15.11 13.87
C ASP A 61 -6.48 -16.35 14.14
N PRO A 62 -7.06 -16.54 15.34
CA PRO A 62 -7.94 -17.66 15.63
C PRO A 62 -9.20 -17.67 14.75
N ALA A 63 -9.57 -16.54 14.13
CA ALA A 63 -10.68 -16.44 13.20
C ALA A 63 -10.31 -16.77 11.75
N CYS A 64 -9.04 -17.08 11.44
CA CYS A 64 -8.65 -17.47 10.08
C CYS A 64 -9.28 -18.82 9.67
N GLY A 65 -9.55 -19.00 8.38
CA GLY A 65 -10.30 -20.15 7.86
C GLY A 65 -9.59 -21.50 8.01
N VAL A 66 -8.30 -21.47 8.32
CA VAL A 66 -7.41 -22.63 8.47
C VAL A 66 -6.66 -22.65 9.81
N ALA A 67 -7.21 -21.98 10.84
CA ALA A 67 -6.59 -21.92 12.17
C ALA A 67 -6.22 -23.33 12.68
N ASN A 68 -7.14 -24.29 12.56
CA ASN A 68 -6.96 -25.69 12.97
C ASN A 68 -5.92 -26.49 12.18
N LEU A 69 -5.32 -25.91 11.13
CA LEU A 69 -4.27 -26.51 10.31
C LEU A 69 -2.97 -25.69 10.34
N SER A 70 -2.96 -24.53 11.00
CA SER A 70 -1.83 -23.60 10.98
C SER A 70 -0.63 -24.14 11.76
N HIS A 71 -0.79 -25.19 12.56
CA HIS A 71 0.31 -25.90 13.22
C HIS A 71 1.34 -26.47 12.22
N ARG A 72 0.90 -26.81 11.00
CA ARG A 72 1.78 -27.31 9.92
C ARG A 72 2.62 -26.23 9.22
N VAL A 73 2.49 -24.96 9.61
CA VAL A 73 3.26 -23.86 9.03
C VAL A 73 4.29 -23.34 10.02
N VAL A 74 5.57 -23.38 9.64
CA VAL A 74 6.71 -23.08 10.53
C VAL A 74 7.63 -22.00 9.97
N ARG A 75 8.63 -21.58 10.74
CA ARG A 75 9.63 -20.60 10.30
C ARG A 75 10.56 -21.21 9.26
N SER A 76 11.18 -20.37 8.43
CA SER A 76 12.17 -20.82 7.44
C SER A 76 13.43 -21.44 8.04
N THR A 77 13.67 -21.22 9.33
CA THR A 77 14.75 -21.83 10.13
C THR A 77 14.44 -23.25 10.58
N GLY A 78 13.19 -23.70 10.46
CA GLY A 78 12.70 -24.96 11.04
C GLY A 78 12.09 -24.81 12.44
N GLU A 79 12.29 -23.67 13.11
CA GLU A 79 11.64 -23.36 14.38
C GLU A 79 10.11 -23.36 14.22
N VAL A 80 9.40 -24.04 15.13
CA VAL A 80 7.94 -24.20 15.11
C VAL A 80 7.22 -22.85 15.17
N GLY A 81 7.70 -21.94 16.03
CA GLY A 81 7.12 -20.62 16.23
C GLY A 81 5.72 -20.63 16.86
N LEU A 82 5.11 -19.46 16.99
CA LEU A 82 3.81 -19.30 17.64
C LEU A 82 2.66 -19.97 16.86
N HIS A 83 1.58 -20.24 17.59
CA HIS A 83 0.29 -20.74 17.12
C HIS A 83 -0.80 -19.70 17.42
N PHE A 84 -1.96 -19.82 16.79
CA PHE A 84 -3.10 -18.93 17.09
C PHE A 84 -3.54 -19.01 18.56
N SER A 85 -3.25 -20.13 19.24
CA SER A 85 -3.51 -20.32 20.67
C SER A 85 -2.45 -19.69 21.58
N GLU A 86 -1.51 -18.91 21.02
CA GLU A 86 -0.39 -18.27 21.73
C GLU A 86 0.56 -19.24 22.47
N SER A 87 0.49 -20.54 22.19
CA SER A 87 1.34 -21.59 22.78
C SER A 87 2.14 -22.33 21.72
N ILE A 88 3.45 -22.41 21.91
CA ILE A 88 4.35 -23.19 21.07
C ILE A 88 4.15 -24.68 21.38
N GLU A 89 3.97 -25.02 22.65
CA GLU A 89 3.77 -26.37 23.17
C GLU A 89 2.55 -27.04 22.52
N ALA A 90 1.42 -26.33 22.46
CA ALA A 90 0.21 -26.81 21.79
C ALA A 90 0.46 -27.13 20.31
N LYS A 91 1.26 -26.29 19.62
CA LYS A 91 1.64 -26.51 18.22
C LYS A 91 2.52 -27.76 18.06
N ILE A 92 3.47 -27.94 18.98
CA ILE A 92 4.37 -29.10 19.01
C ILE A 92 3.60 -30.39 19.27
N GLU A 93 2.62 -30.39 20.18
CA GLU A 93 1.78 -31.55 20.45
C GLU A 93 0.99 -31.98 19.21
N LEU A 94 0.39 -31.02 18.49
CA LEU A 94 -0.31 -31.30 17.23
C LEU A 94 0.63 -31.91 16.18
N LEU A 95 1.82 -31.33 16.01
CA LEU A 95 2.83 -31.82 15.07
C LEU A 95 3.32 -33.24 15.43
N ARG A 96 3.58 -33.50 16.71
CA ARG A 96 3.97 -34.84 17.20
C ARG A 96 2.84 -35.85 17.03
N GLY A 97 1.59 -35.44 17.23
CA GLY A 97 0.40 -36.25 16.97
C GLY A 97 0.27 -36.67 15.50
N GLU A 98 0.86 -35.90 14.58
CA GLU A 98 0.95 -36.24 13.15
C GLU A 98 2.24 -36.97 12.76
N GLY A 99 3.09 -37.33 13.72
CA GLY A 99 4.34 -38.06 13.48
C GLY A 99 5.55 -37.19 13.12
N VAL A 100 5.46 -35.87 13.28
CA VAL A 100 6.59 -34.95 13.08
C VAL A 100 7.49 -34.95 14.30
N VAL A 101 8.78 -35.24 14.11
CA VAL A 101 9.78 -35.17 15.17
C VAL A 101 10.22 -33.72 15.38
N VAL A 102 10.05 -33.23 16.61
CA VAL A 102 10.44 -31.87 17.03
C VAL A 102 11.54 -31.97 18.10
N VAL A 103 12.70 -31.39 17.82
CA VAL A 103 13.87 -31.33 18.71
C VAL A 103 14.23 -29.88 18.97
N ASN A 104 14.29 -29.47 20.24
CA ASN A 104 14.56 -28.08 20.64
C ASN A 104 13.68 -27.07 19.87
N ASP A 105 12.36 -27.32 19.89
CA ASP A 105 11.32 -26.53 19.21
C ASP A 105 11.52 -26.35 17.69
N SER A 106 12.32 -27.23 17.08
CA SER A 106 12.71 -27.16 15.67
C SER A 106 12.46 -28.48 14.96
N ILE A 107 12.19 -28.37 13.66
CA ILE A 107 11.87 -29.47 12.74
C ILE A 107 12.93 -29.50 11.63
N ASP A 108 13.39 -30.70 11.27
CA ASP A 108 14.25 -30.87 10.10
C ASP A 108 13.45 -30.72 8.80
N LEU A 109 13.56 -29.54 8.18
CA LEU A 109 12.90 -29.23 6.91
C LEU A 109 13.39 -30.08 5.73
N LYS A 110 14.50 -30.83 5.84
CA LYS A 110 14.91 -31.78 4.80
C LYS A 110 14.03 -33.03 4.78
N ILE A 111 13.45 -33.38 5.93
CA ILE A 111 12.64 -34.58 6.12
C ILE A 111 11.16 -34.25 5.94
N TYR A 112 10.69 -33.18 6.59
CA TYR A 112 9.27 -32.94 6.77
C TYR A 112 8.67 -31.88 5.84
N ARG A 113 9.47 -31.17 5.03
CA ARG A 113 8.94 -30.09 4.19
C ARG A 113 8.15 -30.63 3.01
N ALA A 114 6.88 -30.25 2.94
CA ALA A 114 5.97 -30.62 1.86
C ALA A 114 6.31 -29.90 0.55
N GLN A 115 6.06 -30.59 -0.57
CA GLN A 115 5.94 -29.96 -1.88
C GLN A 115 4.52 -29.40 -2.03
N LEU A 116 4.39 -28.08 -2.15
CA LEU A 116 3.09 -27.43 -2.32
C LEU A 116 2.59 -27.55 -3.77
N PRO A 117 1.26 -27.61 -3.98
CA PRO A 117 0.69 -27.57 -5.32
C PRO A 117 0.98 -26.22 -6.00
N THR A 118 1.10 -26.24 -7.32
CA THR A 118 1.18 -25.00 -8.09
C THR A 118 -0.20 -24.35 -8.15
N ILE A 119 -0.28 -23.10 -7.73
CA ILE A 119 -1.48 -22.25 -7.83
C ILE A 119 -1.21 -21.05 -8.72
N VAL A 120 -2.25 -20.29 -9.06
CA VAL A 120 -2.09 -19.00 -9.75
C VAL A 120 -1.27 -18.05 -8.86
N PRO A 121 -0.10 -17.56 -9.30
CA PRO A 121 0.76 -16.70 -8.49
C PRO A 121 0.25 -15.26 -8.51
N SER A 122 -0.81 -15.01 -7.75
CA SER A 122 -1.55 -13.75 -7.71
C SER A 122 -0.68 -12.51 -7.45
N LEU A 123 0.28 -12.59 -6.54
CA LEU A 123 1.20 -11.48 -6.27
C LEU A 123 2.13 -11.21 -7.46
N ALA A 124 2.54 -12.25 -8.18
CA ALA A 124 3.30 -12.07 -9.42
C ALA A 124 2.45 -11.39 -10.51
N LYS A 125 1.16 -11.74 -10.62
CA LYS A 125 0.21 -11.06 -11.52
C LYS A 125 0.06 -9.58 -11.16
N LEU A 126 -0.08 -9.25 -9.88
CA LEU A 126 -0.18 -7.85 -9.42
C LEU A 126 1.13 -7.06 -9.63
N LYS A 127 2.29 -7.70 -9.46
CA LYS A 127 3.59 -7.09 -9.83
C LYS A 127 3.70 -6.82 -11.31
N ALA A 128 3.27 -7.76 -12.15
CA ALA A 128 3.24 -7.58 -13.59
C ALA A 128 2.31 -6.44 -13.96
N TRP A 129 1.13 -6.36 -13.34
CA TRP A 129 0.23 -5.22 -13.51
C TRP A 129 0.94 -3.90 -13.17
N GLN A 130 1.64 -3.78 -12.04
CA GLN A 130 2.39 -2.54 -11.73
C GLN A 130 3.50 -2.21 -12.74
N ARG A 131 4.17 -3.23 -13.28
CA ARG A 131 5.33 -3.05 -14.18
C ARG A 131 4.90 -2.72 -15.61
N ASP A 132 3.87 -3.41 -16.08
CA ASP A 132 3.46 -3.43 -17.49
C ASP A 132 2.23 -2.53 -17.74
N PHE A 133 1.75 -1.81 -16.73
CA PHE A 133 0.64 -0.88 -16.90
C PHE A 133 1.03 0.23 -17.86
N GLU A 134 0.34 0.31 -18.98
CA GLU A 134 0.50 1.36 -19.97
C GLU A 134 -0.18 2.64 -19.46
N CYS A 135 0.62 3.58 -18.93
CA CYS A 135 0.11 4.87 -18.53
C CYS A 135 -0.47 5.62 -19.74
N PRO A 136 -1.67 6.21 -19.62
CA PRO A 136 -2.20 7.07 -20.66
C PRO A 136 -1.27 8.26 -20.94
N VAL A 137 -1.39 8.83 -22.14
CA VAL A 137 -0.65 10.04 -22.51
C VAL A 137 -1.02 11.17 -21.55
N GLU A 138 -0.01 11.74 -20.90
CA GLU A 138 -0.18 12.88 -20.00
C GLU A 138 -0.51 14.16 -20.80
N THR A 139 -1.43 14.97 -20.27
CA THR A 139 -1.80 16.26 -20.86
C THR A 139 -1.06 17.41 -20.19
N ASP A 140 -0.94 18.54 -20.88
CA ASP A 140 -0.35 19.77 -20.32
C ASP A 140 -1.10 20.22 -19.06
N PHE A 141 -0.42 20.09 -17.92
CA PHE A 141 -0.92 20.55 -16.63
C PHE A 141 -0.49 22.01 -16.39
N ALA A 142 -1.45 22.86 -16.03
CA ALA A 142 -1.18 24.27 -15.77
C ALA A 142 -1.60 24.64 -14.34
N VAL A 143 -0.61 24.84 -13.46
CA VAL A 143 -0.81 25.24 -12.06
C VAL A 143 -1.66 26.50 -11.92
N ALA A 144 -1.63 27.41 -12.90
CA ALA A 144 -2.42 28.64 -12.89
C ALA A 144 -3.93 28.41 -13.10
N LYS A 145 -4.33 27.26 -13.65
CA LYS A 145 -5.74 26.95 -13.96
C LYS A 145 -6.46 26.25 -12.80
N ILE A 146 -5.73 25.63 -11.87
CA ILE A 146 -6.34 24.86 -10.77
C ILE A 146 -7.14 25.78 -9.84
N GLN A 147 -8.31 25.32 -9.42
CA GLN A 147 -9.19 25.98 -8.45
C GLN A 147 -9.18 25.26 -7.10
N THR A 148 -8.92 23.96 -7.12
CA THR A 148 -9.02 23.07 -5.97
C THR A 148 -7.85 22.10 -5.89
N ILE A 149 -7.43 21.80 -4.66
CA ILE A 149 -6.40 20.82 -4.34
C ILE A 149 -7.03 19.82 -3.37
N GLY A 150 -7.07 18.55 -3.75
CA GLY A 150 -7.53 17.46 -2.89
C GLY A 150 -6.36 16.80 -2.17
N GLY A 151 -6.57 16.35 -0.93
CA GLY A 151 -5.69 15.42 -0.26
C GLY A 151 -6.47 14.19 0.14
N ILE A 152 -5.97 12.99 -0.19
CA ILE A 152 -6.64 11.73 0.10
C ILE A 152 -5.77 10.82 0.97
N ASP A 153 -6.42 10.17 1.93
CA ASP A 153 -5.81 9.24 2.87
C ASP A 153 -6.78 8.10 3.21
N VAL A 154 -6.26 6.98 3.74
CA VAL A 154 -7.03 5.88 4.31
C VAL A 154 -6.62 5.62 5.76
N SER A 155 -7.61 5.55 6.64
CA SER A 155 -7.42 5.02 8.00
C SER A 155 -8.20 3.72 8.21
N TYR A 156 -7.60 2.81 8.95
CA TYR A 156 -8.15 1.47 9.20
C TYR A 156 -8.75 1.39 10.61
N GLY A 157 -10.02 1.00 10.70
CA GLY A 157 -10.69 0.58 11.95
C GLY A 157 -10.54 -0.92 12.17
N LYS A 158 -11.38 -1.52 13.04
CA LYS A 158 -11.25 -2.96 13.38
C LYS A 158 -11.57 -3.89 12.21
N LYS A 159 -12.64 -3.58 11.46
CA LYS A 159 -13.12 -4.40 10.33
C LYS A 159 -13.26 -3.63 9.03
N GLN A 160 -13.29 -2.31 9.10
CA GLN A 160 -13.53 -1.41 7.98
C GLN A 160 -12.38 -0.41 7.86
N ALA A 161 -12.31 0.24 6.71
CA ALA A 161 -11.38 1.33 6.44
C ALA A 161 -12.16 2.53 5.90
N VAL A 162 -11.66 3.72 6.20
CA VAL A 162 -12.26 4.99 5.82
C VAL A 162 -11.28 5.70 4.89
N SER A 163 -11.68 5.90 3.64
CA SER A 163 -11.01 6.86 2.77
C SER A 163 -11.61 8.24 3.00
N ALA A 164 -10.76 9.26 3.13
CA ALA A 164 -11.19 10.65 3.23
C ALA A 164 -10.45 11.50 2.20
N CYS A 165 -11.18 12.38 1.51
CA CYS A 165 -10.62 13.38 0.61
C CYS A 165 -10.99 14.78 1.11
N CYS A 166 -9.98 15.56 1.50
CA CYS A 166 -10.16 16.95 1.92
C CYS A 166 -9.89 17.88 0.74
N LEU A 167 -10.90 18.66 0.33
CA LEU A 167 -10.78 19.67 -0.73
C LEU A 167 -10.39 21.02 -0.14
N LEU A 168 -9.33 21.61 -0.66
CA LEU A 168 -8.87 22.95 -0.34
C LEU A 168 -8.94 23.84 -1.60
N LYS A 169 -8.99 25.16 -1.41
CA LYS A 169 -8.81 26.13 -2.50
C LYS A 169 -7.40 25.99 -3.11
N SER A 170 -7.21 26.54 -4.31
CA SER A 170 -5.92 26.56 -5.02
C SER A 170 -4.76 27.20 -4.24
N SER A 171 -5.05 27.98 -3.19
CA SER A 171 -4.05 28.47 -2.23
C SER A 171 -3.42 27.37 -1.37
N GLY A 172 -4.02 26.18 -1.32
CA GLY A 172 -3.52 25.02 -0.59
C GLY A 172 -3.77 25.05 0.92
N GLN A 173 -4.45 26.06 1.46
CA GLN A 173 -4.58 26.27 2.93
C GLN A 173 -6.03 26.45 3.41
N THR A 174 -6.94 26.88 2.53
CA THR A 174 -8.35 27.09 2.91
C THR A 174 -9.17 25.85 2.57
N LYS A 175 -9.59 25.11 3.60
CA LYS A 175 -10.50 23.96 3.48
C LYS A 175 -11.88 24.38 2.98
N ILE A 176 -12.38 23.66 1.97
CA ILE A 176 -13.72 23.81 1.38
C ILE A 176 -14.65 22.75 1.95
N ALA A 177 -14.26 21.48 1.82
CA ALA A 177 -15.10 20.34 2.18
C ALA A 177 -14.25 19.11 2.51
N THR A 178 -14.88 18.09 3.11
CA THR A 178 -14.32 16.74 3.21
C THR A 178 -15.37 15.74 2.78
N HIS A 179 -14.97 14.82 1.90
CA HIS A 179 -15.76 13.68 1.49
C HIS A 179 -15.15 12.42 2.09
N THR A 180 -15.97 11.46 2.49
CA THR A 180 -15.51 10.22 3.08
C THR A 180 -16.26 9.02 2.51
N TYR A 181 -15.58 7.88 2.47
CA TYR A 181 -16.14 6.60 2.08
C TYR A 181 -15.67 5.53 3.06
N THR A 182 -16.61 4.79 3.65
CA THR A 182 -16.31 3.66 4.54
C THR A 182 -16.56 2.36 3.77
N GLY A 183 -15.56 1.48 3.77
CA GLY A 183 -15.64 0.19 3.09
C GLY A 183 -14.72 -0.85 3.73
N ILE A 184 -14.56 -2.00 3.07
CA ILE A 184 -13.68 -3.08 3.52
C ILE A 184 -12.41 -3.07 2.67
N ALA A 185 -11.26 -3.11 3.31
CA ALA A 185 -9.98 -3.30 2.64
C ALA A 185 -9.72 -4.81 2.47
N ASN A 186 -10.22 -5.38 1.37
CA ASN A 186 -10.16 -6.83 1.10
C ASN A 186 -8.74 -7.34 0.82
N PHE A 187 -7.81 -6.46 0.46
CA PHE A 187 -6.41 -6.83 0.23
C PHE A 187 -5.57 -6.65 1.50
N PRO A 188 -4.68 -7.59 1.84
CA PRO A 188 -3.86 -7.49 3.04
C PRO A 188 -2.75 -6.45 2.94
N TYR A 189 -2.20 -6.05 4.08
CA TYR A 189 -1.01 -5.21 4.11
C TYR A 189 0.24 -6.00 3.69
N ILE A 190 0.70 -5.79 2.46
CA ILE A 190 1.95 -6.34 1.95
C ILE A 190 2.79 -5.19 1.37
N THR A 191 4.03 -5.07 1.82
CA THR A 191 4.96 -4.03 1.35
C THR A 191 5.09 -4.06 -0.18
N GLY A 192 4.88 -2.91 -0.83
CA GLY A 192 4.89 -2.79 -2.29
C GLY A 192 3.54 -2.97 -2.99
N TYR A 193 2.48 -3.37 -2.26
CA TYR A 193 1.14 -3.62 -2.79
C TYR A 193 0.07 -2.71 -2.17
N LEU A 194 0.46 -1.60 -1.56
CA LEU A 194 -0.45 -0.63 -0.93
C LEU A 194 -1.57 -0.17 -1.88
N ALA A 195 -1.23 0.04 -3.16
CA ALA A 195 -2.17 0.42 -4.21
C ALA A 195 -3.40 -0.52 -4.27
N PHE A 196 -3.18 -1.84 -4.28
CA PHE A 196 -4.27 -2.82 -4.35
C PHE A 196 -5.13 -2.87 -3.09
N ARG A 197 -4.61 -2.34 -1.98
CA ARG A 197 -5.34 -2.25 -0.71
C ARG A 197 -6.21 -1.01 -0.60
N GLU A 198 -5.74 0.13 -1.10
CA GLU A 198 -6.36 1.43 -0.82
C GLU A 198 -7.07 2.04 -2.03
N ILE A 199 -6.61 1.76 -3.26
CA ILE A 199 -7.24 2.28 -4.49
C ILE A 199 -8.74 1.92 -4.58
N PRO A 200 -9.21 0.71 -4.23
CA PRO A 200 -10.65 0.43 -4.27
C PRO A 200 -11.47 1.40 -3.41
N LEU A 201 -10.98 1.77 -2.23
CA LEU A 201 -11.65 2.73 -1.34
C LEU A 201 -11.60 4.14 -1.92
N HIS A 202 -10.46 4.54 -2.48
CA HIS A 202 -10.29 5.83 -3.14
C HIS A 202 -11.18 5.98 -4.37
N LEU A 203 -11.27 4.96 -5.22
CA LEU A 203 -12.10 5.00 -6.43
C LEU A 203 -13.59 5.14 -6.08
N ASN A 204 -14.07 4.42 -5.07
CA ASN A 204 -15.45 4.59 -4.60
C ASN A 204 -15.72 6.01 -4.09
N LEU A 205 -14.79 6.59 -3.34
CA LEU A 205 -14.88 7.98 -2.89
C LEU A 205 -14.86 8.97 -4.07
N LEU A 206 -13.93 8.80 -5.00
CA LEU A 206 -13.80 9.67 -6.16
C LEU A 206 -15.00 9.56 -7.11
N ALA A 207 -15.59 8.38 -7.27
CA ALA A 207 -16.82 8.20 -8.04
C ALA A 207 -18.02 8.94 -7.42
N GLN A 208 -18.14 8.91 -6.09
CA GLN A 208 -19.13 9.73 -5.37
C GLN A 208 -18.89 11.23 -5.60
N MET A 209 -17.64 11.68 -5.56
CA MET A 209 -17.27 13.07 -5.81
C MET A 209 -17.49 13.49 -7.27
N GLN A 210 -17.25 12.59 -8.23
CA GLN A 210 -17.54 12.83 -9.66
C GLN A 210 -19.03 13.07 -9.87
N SER A 211 -19.88 12.22 -9.31
CA SER A 211 -21.34 12.37 -9.36
C SER A 211 -21.82 13.67 -8.71
N ALA A 212 -21.12 14.13 -7.67
CA ALA A 212 -21.41 15.39 -6.98
C ALA A 212 -20.80 16.64 -7.65
N GLY A 213 -19.98 16.47 -8.70
CA GLY A 213 -19.27 17.59 -9.33
C GLY A 213 -18.20 18.24 -8.45
N THR A 214 -17.60 17.49 -7.52
CA THR A 214 -16.62 18.00 -6.54
C THR A 214 -15.24 17.34 -6.64
N LEU A 215 -14.91 16.76 -7.79
CA LEU A 215 -13.54 16.26 -8.04
C LEU A 215 -12.51 17.40 -7.94
N PRO A 216 -11.35 17.16 -7.33
CA PRO A 216 -10.28 18.14 -7.30
C PRO A 216 -9.55 18.23 -8.64
N ASP A 217 -8.96 19.39 -8.94
CA ASP A 217 -8.14 19.58 -10.13
C ASP A 217 -6.78 18.84 -10.04
N VAL A 218 -6.32 18.60 -8.81
CA VAL A 218 -5.10 17.84 -8.50
C VAL A 218 -5.24 17.16 -7.14
N LEU A 219 -4.72 15.93 -7.03
CA LEU A 219 -4.83 15.12 -5.82
C LEU A 219 -3.46 14.81 -5.22
N LEU A 220 -3.29 15.15 -3.93
CA LEU A 220 -2.18 14.71 -3.11
C LEU A 220 -2.59 13.39 -2.45
N ILE A 221 -1.73 12.39 -2.51
CA ILE A 221 -2.01 11.03 -2.00
C ILE A 221 -0.98 10.68 -0.93
N ASP A 222 -1.43 10.20 0.24
CA ASP A 222 -0.52 9.67 1.29
C ASP A 222 0.10 8.34 0.82
N GLY A 223 1.21 8.46 0.10
CA GLY A 223 1.84 7.34 -0.59
C GLY A 223 2.83 7.81 -1.64
N ASN A 224 3.50 6.86 -2.28
CA ASN A 224 4.48 7.18 -3.32
C ASN A 224 3.82 7.22 -4.71
N GLY A 225 4.38 8.02 -5.61
CA GLY A 225 4.15 7.96 -7.06
C GLY A 225 5.30 7.24 -7.74
N ARG A 226 6.05 7.94 -8.61
CA ARG A 226 7.23 7.40 -9.31
C ARG A 226 8.39 7.00 -8.37
N LEU A 227 8.41 7.50 -7.13
CA LEU A 227 9.32 7.06 -6.07
C LEU A 227 8.97 5.66 -5.56
N HIS A 228 9.04 4.68 -6.45
CA HIS A 228 8.66 3.30 -6.24
C HIS A 228 9.59 2.40 -7.08
N PRO A 229 9.93 1.18 -6.63
CA PRO A 229 10.82 0.28 -7.37
C PRO A 229 10.35 -0.03 -8.80
N ARG A 230 9.05 0.10 -9.06
CA ARG A 230 8.43 -0.13 -10.38
C ARG A 230 7.95 1.16 -11.06
N ARG A 231 8.29 2.33 -10.50
CA ARG A 231 7.75 3.65 -10.89
C ARG A 231 6.21 3.77 -10.83
N MET A 232 5.53 2.72 -10.37
CA MET A 232 4.08 2.62 -10.22
C MET A 232 3.67 2.55 -8.75
N GLY A 233 3.86 3.66 -8.03
CA GLY A 233 3.29 3.81 -6.69
C GLY A 233 1.77 4.04 -6.72
N ILE A 234 1.14 4.08 -5.55
CA ILE A 234 -0.31 4.31 -5.43
C ILE A 234 -0.73 5.62 -6.12
N ALA A 235 0.08 6.68 -6.04
CA ALA A 235 -0.27 7.95 -6.66
C ALA A 235 -0.26 7.88 -8.19
N THR A 236 0.76 7.24 -8.76
CA THR A 236 0.86 7.02 -10.21
C THR A 236 -0.27 6.13 -10.71
N MET A 237 -0.53 5.01 -10.05
CA MET A 237 -1.58 4.08 -10.45
C MET A 237 -2.97 4.73 -10.36
N LEU A 238 -3.30 5.39 -9.25
CA LEU A 238 -4.60 6.05 -9.10
C LEU A 238 -4.78 7.19 -10.12
N GLY A 239 -3.75 8.01 -10.33
CA GLY A 239 -3.82 9.07 -11.33
C GLY A 239 -3.99 8.54 -12.74
N ALA A 240 -3.24 7.50 -13.11
CA ALA A 240 -3.29 6.93 -14.46
C ALA A 240 -4.64 6.26 -14.78
N ILE A 241 -5.28 5.60 -13.81
CA ILE A 241 -6.61 4.98 -14.03
C ILE A 241 -7.77 5.98 -13.96
N THR A 242 -7.61 7.10 -13.25
CA THR A 242 -8.67 8.11 -13.11
C THR A 242 -8.55 9.27 -14.09
N GLY A 243 -7.35 9.50 -14.64
CA GLY A 243 -7.02 10.69 -15.42
C GLY A 243 -6.82 11.96 -14.59
N ILE A 244 -6.93 11.89 -13.26
CA ILE A 244 -6.74 13.03 -12.36
C ILE A 244 -5.22 13.25 -12.16
N PRO A 245 -4.71 14.49 -12.25
CA PRO A 245 -3.33 14.79 -11.90
C PRO A 245 -3.03 14.45 -10.43
N THR A 246 -1.95 13.72 -10.17
CA THR A 246 -1.63 13.25 -8.82
C THR A 246 -0.19 13.50 -8.37
N ILE A 247 -0.03 13.74 -7.07
CA ILE A 247 1.25 13.88 -6.39
C ILE A 247 1.29 12.88 -5.23
N GLY A 248 2.32 12.04 -5.19
CA GLY A 248 2.57 11.17 -4.04
C GLY A 248 3.33 11.92 -2.94
N VAL A 249 2.83 11.87 -1.71
CA VAL A 249 3.48 12.43 -0.51
C VAL A 249 3.65 11.32 0.52
N ALA A 250 4.88 10.84 0.71
CA ALA A 250 5.20 9.76 1.63
C ALA A 250 5.90 10.26 2.92
N LYS A 251 5.62 9.59 4.04
CA LYS A 251 6.24 9.86 5.35
C LYS A 251 7.52 9.02 5.60
N LYS A 252 7.83 8.07 4.72
CA LYS A 252 9.01 7.19 4.79
C LYS A 252 9.61 7.01 3.40
N LEU A 253 10.93 6.99 3.33
CA LEU A 253 11.67 6.65 2.11
C LEU A 253 11.69 5.14 1.97
N ILE A 254 11.02 4.61 0.94
CA ILE A 254 10.96 3.17 0.66
C ILE A 254 11.91 2.74 -0.46
N TYR A 255 12.40 3.69 -1.25
CA TYR A 255 13.24 3.46 -2.42
C TYR A 255 14.01 4.72 -2.79
N GLY A 256 15.17 4.57 -3.42
CA GLY A 256 16.04 5.67 -3.85
C GLY A 256 16.99 6.18 -2.78
N VAL A 257 17.88 7.09 -3.19
CA VAL A 257 18.98 7.62 -2.38
C VAL A 257 18.96 9.14 -2.39
N ILE A 258 19.14 9.74 -1.22
CA ILE A 258 19.41 11.17 -1.07
C ILE A 258 20.93 11.34 -0.96
N GLN A 259 21.51 12.15 -1.83
CA GLN A 259 22.97 12.28 -1.92
C GLN A 259 23.57 13.30 -0.94
N VAL A 260 22.74 14.11 -0.30
CA VAL A 260 23.19 15.08 0.71
C VAL A 260 23.20 14.48 2.12
N PRO A 261 24.15 14.86 2.99
CA PRO A 261 24.26 14.32 4.35
C PRO A 261 23.18 14.86 5.29
N LYS A 262 22.60 16.03 5.01
CA LYS A 262 21.59 16.66 5.85
C LYS A 262 20.66 17.53 5.04
N LEU A 263 19.35 17.34 5.25
CA LEU A 263 18.30 18.15 4.65
C LEU A 263 18.16 19.50 5.36
N LYS A 264 17.89 20.57 4.59
CA LYS A 264 17.56 21.90 5.12
C LYS A 264 16.07 22.20 4.95
N VAL A 265 15.53 23.01 5.86
CA VAL A 265 14.13 23.43 5.83
C VAL A 265 13.85 24.22 4.55
N GLY A 266 12.78 23.86 3.85
CA GLY A 266 12.36 24.49 2.59
C GLY A 266 13.23 24.16 1.38
N GLN A 267 14.35 23.45 1.54
CA GLN A 267 15.19 23.04 0.42
C GLN A 267 14.71 21.69 -0.13
N TRP A 268 14.46 21.66 -1.44
CA TRP A 268 14.18 20.43 -2.18
C TRP A 268 15.48 19.70 -2.49
N GLU A 269 15.57 18.44 -2.08
CA GLU A 269 16.73 17.59 -2.35
C GLU A 269 16.31 16.41 -3.23
N PRO A 270 16.93 16.20 -4.40
CA PRO A 270 16.53 15.14 -5.31
C PRO A 270 16.79 13.76 -4.69
N ILE A 271 15.90 12.82 -5.04
CA ILE A 271 16.02 11.41 -4.70
C ILE A 271 16.23 10.65 -6.01
N VAL A 272 17.38 9.99 -6.11
CA VAL A 272 17.80 9.25 -7.31
C VAL A 272 17.60 7.76 -7.14
N ALA A 273 17.51 7.00 -8.23
CA ALA A 273 17.26 5.56 -8.18
C ALA A 273 18.38 4.78 -7.48
N SER A 274 19.63 5.13 -7.77
CA SER A 274 20.81 4.54 -7.16
C SER A 274 21.94 5.58 -7.06
N LYS A 275 23.03 5.25 -6.34
CA LYS A 275 24.21 6.11 -6.31
C LYS A 275 24.90 6.20 -7.68
N ASP A 276 24.74 5.18 -8.50
CA ASP A 276 25.40 5.02 -9.80
C ASP A 276 24.56 5.63 -10.94
N GLU A 277 23.30 5.99 -10.67
CA GLU A 277 22.35 6.60 -11.62
C GLU A 277 21.85 7.95 -11.08
N PRO A 278 22.72 8.98 -10.96
CA PRO A 278 22.36 10.26 -10.35
C PRO A 278 21.38 11.09 -11.19
N ASP A 279 21.23 10.79 -12.47
CA ASP A 279 20.38 11.56 -13.39
C ASP A 279 18.90 11.09 -13.37
N GLU A 280 18.62 9.88 -12.86
CA GLU A 280 17.24 9.39 -12.75
C GLU A 280 16.59 9.92 -11.45
N ILE A 281 16.07 11.14 -11.51
CA ILE A 281 15.31 11.74 -10.39
C ILE A 281 13.93 11.08 -10.29
N LEU A 282 13.66 10.47 -9.14
CA LEU A 282 12.40 9.79 -8.83
C LEU A 282 11.42 10.64 -8.02
N GLY A 283 11.94 11.66 -7.35
CA GLY A 283 11.20 12.53 -6.45
C GLY A 283 12.17 13.40 -5.65
N TYR A 284 11.65 14.02 -4.60
CA TYR A 284 12.39 14.97 -3.78
C TYR A 284 12.06 14.81 -2.31
N ALA A 285 13.06 14.99 -1.46
CA ALA A 285 12.89 15.14 -0.03
C ALA A 285 12.79 16.63 0.31
N ILE A 286 11.89 16.97 1.23
CA ILE A 286 11.79 18.33 1.78
C ILE A 286 11.51 18.27 3.27
N MET A 287 12.14 19.19 4.00
CA MET A 287 11.83 19.48 5.40
C MET A 287 10.83 20.65 5.45
N PRO A 288 9.55 20.42 5.78
CA PRO A 288 8.51 21.44 5.65
C PRO A 288 8.69 22.69 6.51
N HIS A 289 9.14 22.52 7.76
CA HIS A 289 9.37 23.64 8.69
C HIS A 289 10.36 23.25 9.78
N THR A 290 10.85 24.25 10.53
CA THR A 290 11.90 24.11 11.55
C THR A 290 11.60 23.16 12.70
N LYS A 291 10.32 22.95 13.03
CA LYS A 291 9.88 22.01 14.08
C LYS A 291 9.69 20.58 13.57
N THR A 292 9.75 20.34 12.26
CA THR A 292 9.63 18.99 11.70
C THR A 292 10.91 18.19 12.01
N LYS A 293 10.75 16.97 12.55
CA LYS A 293 11.88 16.06 12.85
C LYS A 293 12.29 15.18 11.67
N HIS A 294 11.37 14.90 10.76
CA HIS A 294 11.57 13.98 9.64
C HIS A 294 10.96 14.55 8.35
N PRO A 295 11.64 14.42 7.21
CA PRO A 295 11.15 14.99 5.96
C PRO A 295 9.86 14.32 5.48
N ILE A 296 9.26 14.91 4.47
CA ILE A 296 8.36 14.22 3.56
C ILE A 296 9.09 13.93 2.26
N TYR A 297 8.68 12.88 1.58
CA TYR A 297 9.23 12.44 0.30
C TYR A 297 8.12 12.58 -0.74
N VAL A 298 8.35 13.47 -1.70
CA VAL A 298 7.35 13.86 -2.68
C VAL A 298 7.77 13.34 -4.04
N SER A 299 6.84 12.78 -4.80
CA SER A 299 7.11 12.31 -6.16
C SER A 299 5.92 12.52 -7.05
N ARG A 300 6.19 12.74 -8.35
CA ARG A 300 5.14 12.79 -9.36
C ARG A 300 4.30 11.52 -9.31
N GLY A 301 2.99 11.67 -9.34
CA GLY A 301 2.06 10.58 -9.57
C GLY A 301 1.83 10.41 -11.07
N PHE A 302 0.90 11.20 -11.61
CA PHE A 302 0.46 11.18 -13.00
C PHE A 302 0.10 12.59 -13.48
N GLY A 303 0.39 12.92 -14.74
CA GLY A 303 -0.10 14.12 -15.41
C GLY A 303 0.41 15.43 -14.81
N ILE A 304 1.62 15.43 -14.24
CA ILE A 304 2.22 16.62 -13.61
C ILE A 304 3.74 16.57 -13.72
N ASP A 305 4.37 17.72 -14.00
CA ASP A 305 5.83 17.87 -13.98
C ASP A 305 6.38 18.20 -12.57
N ASP A 306 7.70 18.17 -12.43
CA ASP A 306 8.36 18.37 -11.15
C ASP A 306 8.16 19.80 -10.61
N ASP A 307 8.15 20.81 -11.47
CA ASP A 307 8.03 22.21 -11.08
C ASP A 307 6.61 22.53 -10.60
N SER A 308 5.61 22.03 -11.32
CA SER A 308 4.20 22.12 -10.95
C SER A 308 3.91 21.40 -9.63
N MET A 309 4.49 20.21 -9.46
CA MET A 309 4.39 19.45 -8.21
C MET A 309 4.96 20.24 -7.03
N LYS A 310 6.18 20.77 -7.15
CA LYS A 310 6.83 21.57 -6.09
C LYS A 310 5.99 22.79 -5.74
N ALA A 311 5.53 23.54 -6.75
CA ALA A 311 4.70 24.73 -6.57
C ALA A 311 3.38 24.42 -5.83
N ILE A 312 2.74 23.29 -6.12
CA ILE A 312 1.51 22.86 -5.43
C ILE A 312 1.80 22.45 -3.98
N ILE A 313 2.86 21.67 -3.75
CA ILE A 313 3.22 21.26 -2.39
C ILE A 313 3.54 22.47 -1.52
N GLU A 314 4.32 23.43 -2.03
CA GLU A 314 4.69 24.65 -1.31
C GLU A 314 3.47 25.45 -0.86
N ARG A 315 2.45 25.60 -1.71
CA ARG A 315 1.16 26.23 -1.33
C ARG A 315 0.51 25.53 -0.13
N CYS A 316 0.65 24.22 -0.05
CA CYS A 316 0.04 23.38 0.97
C CYS A 316 0.88 23.22 2.26
N LEU A 317 2.08 23.78 2.37
CA LEU A 317 2.88 23.72 3.60
C LEU A 317 2.48 24.84 4.57
N ALA A 318 1.67 24.53 5.59
CA ALA A 318 1.19 25.53 6.56
C ALA A 318 1.45 25.15 8.04
N GLY A 319 2.66 24.64 8.33
CA GLY A 319 3.14 24.44 9.70
C GLY A 319 2.94 23.03 10.27
N HIS A 320 2.30 22.12 9.52
CA HIS A 320 2.32 20.68 9.79
C HIS A 320 3.42 19.97 8.99
N ARG A 321 3.79 18.74 9.41
CA ARG A 321 4.71 17.88 8.65
C ARG A 321 4.13 17.44 7.30
N SER A 322 2.84 17.11 7.26
CA SER A 322 2.17 16.75 6.01
C SER A 322 1.54 18.00 5.41
N PRO A 323 1.47 18.13 4.07
CA PRO A 323 0.73 19.21 3.43
C PRO A 323 -0.72 19.25 3.93
N GLU A 324 -1.31 20.45 4.04
CA GLU A 324 -2.63 20.66 4.62
C GLU A 324 -3.72 19.71 4.08
N PRO A 325 -3.85 19.47 2.76
CA PRO A 325 -4.87 18.55 2.25
C PRO A 325 -4.75 17.13 2.83
N ILE A 326 -3.53 16.59 2.92
CA ILE A 326 -3.26 15.26 3.51
C ILE A 326 -3.48 15.29 5.01
N TYR A 327 -3.02 16.33 5.71
CA TYR A 327 -3.19 16.46 7.16
C TYR A 327 -4.67 16.43 7.56
N TRP A 328 -5.52 17.17 6.85
CA TRP A 328 -6.95 17.20 7.12
C TRP A 328 -7.66 15.90 6.74
N ALA A 329 -7.22 15.23 5.67
CA ALA A 329 -7.74 13.92 5.29
C ALA A 329 -7.41 12.85 6.34
N ASP A 330 -6.15 12.77 6.79
CA ASP A 330 -5.69 11.85 7.85
C ASP A 330 -6.44 12.08 9.17
N ARG A 331 -6.65 13.34 9.54
CA ARG A 331 -7.41 13.66 10.76
C ARG A 331 -8.87 13.18 10.68
N GLU A 332 -9.55 13.38 9.55
CA GLU A 332 -10.96 12.99 9.40
C GLU A 332 -11.10 11.46 9.27
N SER A 333 -10.24 10.82 8.47
CA SER A 333 -10.26 9.36 8.29
C SER A 333 -10.05 8.65 9.63
N ARG A 334 -9.08 9.08 10.45
CA ARG A 334 -8.82 8.51 11.78
C ARG A 334 -9.97 8.71 12.76
N LYS A 335 -10.57 9.90 12.76
CA LYS A 335 -11.70 10.20 13.65
C LYS A 335 -12.83 9.20 13.42
N ILE A 336 -13.20 8.95 12.16
CA ILE A 336 -14.27 8.01 11.81
C ILE A 336 -13.81 6.57 12.05
N ALA A 337 -12.60 6.20 11.62
CA ALA A 337 -12.09 4.84 11.79
C ALA A 337 -12.00 4.41 13.26
N SER A 338 -11.76 5.34 14.19
CA SER A 338 -11.71 5.06 15.63
C SER A 338 -13.06 4.61 16.22
N THR A 339 -14.16 4.83 15.51
CA THR A 339 -15.52 4.44 15.92
C THR A 339 -16.03 3.17 15.23
N LEU A 340 -15.21 2.51 14.40
CA LEU A 340 -15.59 1.36 13.55
C LEU A 340 -14.99 0.01 13.97
#